data_AF-A0A833G181-F1
#
_entry.id   AF-A0A833G181-F1
#
_cell.length_a   1.000
_cell.length_b   1.000
_cell.length_c   1.000
_cell.angle_alpha   90.00
_cell.angle_beta   90.00
_cell.angle_gamma   90.00
#
_symmetry.space_group_name_H-M   'P 1'
#
loop_
_entity.id
_entity.type
_entity.pdbx_description
1 polymer ?
#
loop_
_entity_poly.entity_id
_entity_poly.type
_entity_poly.pdbx_seq_one_letter_code
_entity_poly.pdbx_strand_id
1 'polypeptide(L)'
;VRNRGTVGVGQAPADPASDMPAVMLALDATFNLRSKAGKRSVAAREFFVSPFVTALKDDEMLYDITLPAPPKKAGMAYVSFDQKASGYAIAAAAAIVTRSRKSIASLTLALTGVGEKAYLADVPDAIGTHGDDAALDAALSAVADSVVVNSDVHASAEYRAHLARVAAKRAIQTALGRAG
;
A
#
# COMPACT_ATOMS: atom_id res chain seq x y z
N VAL A 1 7.17 -20.77 2.35
CA VAL A 1 6.61 -19.73 1.42
C VAL A 1 7.71 -18.81 0.89
N ARG A 2 8.37 -17.99 1.72
CA ARG A 2 9.37 -16.99 1.26
C ARG A 2 10.59 -17.53 0.49
N ASN A 3 11.04 -18.75 0.76
CA ASN A 3 12.17 -19.36 0.01
C ASN A 3 11.82 -19.75 -1.45
N ARG A 4 10.54 -19.66 -1.84
CA ARG A 4 10.07 -20.01 -3.19
C ARG A 4 9.22 -18.92 -3.84
N GLY A 5 8.59 -18.05 -3.05
CA GLY A 5 7.86 -16.90 -3.57
C GLY A 5 8.81 -15.87 -4.16
N THR A 6 8.45 -15.31 -5.32
CA THR A 6 9.18 -14.18 -5.92
C THR A 6 8.36 -12.90 -5.77
N VAL A 7 9.04 -11.75 -5.70
CA VAL A 7 8.39 -10.44 -5.63
C VAL A 7 7.46 -10.23 -6.83
N GLY A 8 7.81 -10.72 -8.02
CA GLY A 8 6.97 -10.62 -9.21
C GLY A 8 5.73 -11.53 -9.17
N VAL A 9 5.89 -12.79 -8.74
CA VAL A 9 4.76 -13.75 -8.62
C VAL A 9 3.79 -13.33 -7.51
N GLY A 10 4.24 -12.59 -6.49
CA GLY A 10 3.34 -12.04 -5.47
C GLY A 10 2.37 -10.96 -5.98
N GLN A 11 2.66 -10.31 -7.11
CA GLN A 11 1.82 -9.23 -7.67
C GLN A 11 0.77 -9.74 -8.65
N ALA A 12 1.11 -10.77 -9.42
CA ALA A 12 0.27 -11.28 -10.50
C ALA A 12 -1.11 -11.76 -10.02
N PRO A 13 -1.27 -12.37 -8.82
CA PRO A 13 -2.56 -12.74 -8.31
C PRO A 13 -3.45 -11.56 -7.93
N ALA A 14 -2.95 -10.32 -7.83
CA ALA A 14 -3.74 -9.15 -7.39
C ALA A 14 -4.69 -9.41 -6.21
N ASP A 15 -4.26 -10.26 -5.27
CA ASP A 15 -5.06 -10.59 -4.10
C ASP A 15 -5.07 -9.35 -3.18
N PRO A 16 -6.25 -8.83 -2.82
CA PRO A 16 -6.36 -7.61 -2.02
C PRO A 16 -5.67 -7.73 -0.66
N ALA A 17 -5.54 -8.93 -0.11
CA ALA A 17 -4.90 -9.19 1.18
C ALA A 17 -3.38 -9.37 1.08
N SER A 18 -2.80 -9.41 -0.13
CA SER A 18 -1.35 -9.49 -0.31
C SER A 18 -0.68 -8.15 -0.02
N ASP A 19 0.43 -8.18 0.72
CA ASP A 19 1.14 -6.96 1.16
C ASP A 19 1.72 -6.16 -0.01
N MET A 20 2.26 -6.90 -0.97
CA MET A 20 3.16 -6.33 -1.97
C MET A 20 2.49 -5.36 -2.95
N PRO A 21 1.22 -5.54 -3.39
CA PRO A 21 0.50 -4.54 -4.17
C PRO A 21 0.51 -3.13 -3.55
N ALA A 22 0.19 -3.00 -2.27
CA ALA A 22 0.19 -1.69 -1.60
C ALA A 22 1.60 -1.11 -1.48
N VAL A 23 2.60 -1.94 -1.20
CA VAL A 23 4.01 -1.52 -1.18
C VAL A 23 4.46 -0.99 -2.55
N MET A 24 4.08 -1.67 -3.64
CA MET A 24 4.40 -1.24 -5.00
C MET A 24 3.68 0.06 -5.39
N LEU A 25 2.44 0.26 -4.92
CA LEU A 25 1.74 1.54 -5.07
C LEU A 25 2.45 2.66 -4.32
N ALA A 26 2.83 2.43 -3.06
CA ALA A 26 3.51 3.44 -2.24
C ALA A 26 4.87 3.84 -2.81
N LEU A 27 5.61 2.87 -3.36
CA LEU A 27 6.92 3.07 -3.98
C LEU A 27 6.85 3.59 -5.43
N ASP A 28 5.64 3.83 -5.97
CA ASP A 28 5.42 4.28 -7.36
C ASP A 28 6.12 3.37 -8.37
N ALA A 29 5.98 2.05 -8.18
CA ALA A 29 6.65 1.05 -8.99
C ALA A 29 6.17 1.05 -10.44
N THR A 30 7.07 0.66 -11.35
CA THR A 30 6.75 0.35 -12.74
C THR A 30 7.02 -1.13 -13.01
N PHE A 31 5.99 -1.82 -13.51
CA PHE A 31 6.05 -3.22 -13.91
C PHE A 31 6.44 -3.34 -15.37
N ASN A 32 7.58 -4.00 -15.64
CA ASN A 32 8.07 -4.18 -17.00
C ASN A 32 7.71 -5.57 -17.52
N LEU A 33 6.94 -5.56 -18.59
CA LEU A 33 6.28 -6.73 -19.17
C LEU A 33 6.93 -7.06 -20.52
N ARG A 34 7.01 -8.34 -20.84
CA ARG A 34 7.46 -8.82 -22.15
C ARG A 34 6.53 -9.88 -22.70
N SER A 35 6.29 -9.85 -24.00
CA SER A 35 5.66 -10.94 -24.76
C SER A 35 6.50 -11.27 -26.00
N LYS A 36 5.98 -12.13 -26.87
CA LYS A 36 6.59 -12.37 -28.18
C LYS A 36 6.56 -11.14 -29.09
N ALA A 37 5.61 -10.23 -28.88
CA ALA A 37 5.42 -9.03 -29.70
C ALA A 37 6.32 -7.86 -29.27
N GLY A 38 6.87 -7.89 -28.04
CA GLY A 38 7.77 -6.83 -27.57
C GLY A 38 7.74 -6.64 -26.06
N LYS A 39 8.15 -5.44 -25.63
CA LYS A 39 8.16 -5.02 -24.22
C LYS A 39 7.28 -3.81 -24.03
N ARG A 40 6.66 -3.72 -22.84
CA ARG A 40 5.98 -2.51 -22.38
C ARG A 40 6.11 -2.37 -20.87
N SER A 41 5.79 -1.18 -20.38
CA SER A 41 5.82 -0.85 -18.96
C SER A 41 4.42 -0.43 -18.52
N VAL A 42 4.04 -0.78 -17.29
CA VAL A 42 2.75 -0.41 -16.68
C VAL A 42 3.03 0.11 -15.27
N ALA A 43 2.51 1.30 -14.94
CA ALA A 43 2.63 1.84 -13.59
C ALA A 43 1.84 0.97 -12.59
N ALA A 44 2.31 0.84 -11.35
CA ALA A 44 1.63 0.03 -10.35
C ALA A 44 0.19 0.48 -10.09
N ARG A 45 -0.07 1.79 -10.20
CA ARG A 45 -1.40 2.42 -10.09
C ARG A 45 -2.40 1.92 -11.14
N GLU A 46 -1.91 1.47 -12.28
CA GLU A 46 -2.71 0.98 -13.41
C GLU A 46 -2.67 -0.56 -13.52
N PHE A 47 -1.74 -1.21 -12.80
CA PHE A 47 -1.53 -2.65 -12.92
C PHE A 47 -2.59 -3.47 -12.20
N PHE A 48 -3.08 -3.02 -11.05
CA PHE A 48 -4.10 -3.71 -10.27
C PHE A 48 -5.49 -3.20 -10.66
N VAL A 49 -6.27 -4.04 -11.37
CA VAL A 49 -7.55 -3.62 -11.95
C VAL A 49 -8.68 -3.85 -10.96
N SER A 50 -8.82 -5.09 -10.48
CA SER A 50 -9.86 -5.54 -9.54
C SER A 50 -9.34 -6.79 -8.77
N PRO A 51 -10.11 -7.38 -7.83
CA PRO A 51 -9.66 -8.56 -7.10
C PRO A 51 -9.28 -9.67 -8.08
N PHE A 52 -8.05 -10.15 -7.98
CA PHE A 52 -7.53 -11.22 -8.86
C PHE A 52 -7.38 -10.87 -10.34
N VAL A 53 -7.45 -9.59 -10.70
CA VAL A 53 -7.29 -9.12 -12.08
C VAL A 53 -6.19 -8.06 -12.16
N THR A 54 -5.22 -8.29 -13.03
CA THR A 54 -4.16 -7.33 -13.37
C THR A 54 -4.28 -6.84 -14.80
N ALA A 55 -3.51 -5.82 -15.16
CA ALA A 55 -3.35 -5.35 -16.53
C ALA A 55 -2.43 -6.24 -17.40
N LEU A 56 -1.96 -7.39 -16.87
CA LEU A 56 -1.15 -8.36 -17.59
C LEU A 56 -2.01 -9.08 -18.64
N LYS A 57 -1.51 -9.19 -19.87
CA LYS A 57 -2.16 -9.97 -20.93
C LYS A 57 -1.73 -11.44 -20.89
N ASP A 58 -2.52 -12.31 -21.51
CA ASP A 58 -2.29 -13.76 -21.52
C ASP A 58 -0.92 -14.18 -22.10
N ASP A 59 -0.34 -13.40 -23.02
CA ASP A 59 0.95 -13.66 -23.64
C ASP A 59 2.12 -12.91 -22.96
N GLU A 60 1.87 -12.20 -21.87
CA GLU A 60 2.84 -11.35 -21.19
C GLU A 60 3.43 -11.99 -19.93
N MET A 61 4.68 -11.64 -19.67
CA MET A 61 5.42 -12.01 -18.47
C MET A 61 6.00 -10.75 -17.83
N LEU A 62 5.74 -10.55 -16.54
CA LEU A 62 6.46 -9.60 -15.71
C LEU A 62 7.91 -10.08 -15.55
N TYR A 63 8.86 -9.35 -16.11
CA TYR A 63 10.27 -9.78 -16.14
C TYR A 63 11.18 -8.91 -15.27
N ASP A 64 10.79 -7.65 -14.99
CA ASP A 64 11.48 -6.80 -14.02
C ASP A 64 10.51 -5.79 -13.37
N ILE A 65 10.93 -5.21 -12.25
CA ILE A 65 10.21 -4.14 -11.55
C ILE A 65 11.19 -2.99 -11.35
N THR A 66 10.82 -1.81 -11.84
CA THR A 66 11.58 -0.57 -11.60
C THR A 66 10.95 0.18 -10.44
N LEU A 67 11.79 0.56 -9.46
CA LEU A 67 11.39 1.39 -8.34
C LEU A 67 12.16 2.72 -8.41
N PRO A 68 11.50 3.89 -8.40
CA PRO A 68 12.18 5.16 -8.27
C PRO A 68 12.91 5.23 -6.92
N ALA A 69 14.03 5.97 -6.90
CA ALA A 69 14.71 6.23 -5.64
C ALA A 69 13.77 7.03 -4.72
N PRO A 70 13.63 6.65 -3.44
CA PRO A 70 12.79 7.39 -2.51
C PRO A 70 13.33 8.82 -2.32
N PRO A 71 12.48 9.79 -1.92
CA PRO A 71 12.94 11.13 -1.62
C PRO A 71 14.06 11.11 -0.58
N LYS A 72 15.04 12.00 -0.71
CA LYS A 72 16.13 12.12 0.27
C LYS A 72 15.55 12.32 1.67
N LYS A 73 16.07 11.58 2.65
CA LYS A 73 15.64 11.65 4.06
C LYS A 73 14.18 11.22 4.29
N ALA A 74 13.56 10.54 3.32
CA ALA A 74 12.26 9.94 3.54
C ALA A 74 12.34 8.83 4.59
N GLY A 75 11.38 8.80 5.49
CA GLY A 75 11.13 7.67 6.36
C GLY A 75 10.05 6.78 5.75
N MET A 76 10.19 5.46 5.94
CA MET A 76 9.27 4.47 5.39
C MET A 76 8.89 3.45 6.44
N ALA A 77 7.64 3.00 6.42
CA ALA A 77 7.17 1.91 7.28
C ALA A 77 6.02 1.14 6.63
N TYR A 78 5.95 -0.15 6.97
CA TYR A 78 4.80 -1.00 6.70
C TYR A 78 4.31 -1.58 8.03
N VAL A 79 3.02 -1.47 8.31
CA VAL A 79 2.39 -2.01 9.52
C VAL A 79 1.20 -2.85 9.10
N SER A 80 1.20 -4.13 9.49
CA SER A 80 0.13 -5.07 9.16
C SER A 80 -0.53 -5.66 10.40
N PHE A 81 -1.84 -5.88 10.30
CA PHE A 81 -2.62 -6.73 11.19
C PHE A 81 -2.99 -8.00 10.44
N ASP A 82 -2.22 -9.06 10.69
CA ASP A 82 -2.36 -10.31 9.95
C ASP A 82 -3.42 -11.22 10.56
N GLN A 83 -4.12 -11.94 9.68
CA GLN A 83 -4.87 -13.12 10.07
C GLN A 83 -3.86 -14.18 10.51
N LYS A 84 -3.94 -14.63 11.77
CA LYS A 84 -2.88 -15.46 12.40
C LYS A 84 -2.59 -16.79 11.71
N ALA A 85 -3.59 -17.43 11.13
CA ALA A 85 -3.47 -18.74 10.49
C ALA A 85 -2.95 -18.65 9.05
N SER A 86 -3.40 -17.67 8.27
CA SER A 86 -3.01 -17.52 6.86
C SER A 86 -1.78 -16.64 6.69
N GLY A 87 -1.56 -15.68 7.59
CA GLY A 87 -0.51 -14.66 7.49
C GLY A 87 -0.83 -13.53 6.52
N TYR A 88 -2.04 -13.49 5.95
CA TYR A 88 -2.49 -12.39 5.09
C TYR A 88 -3.05 -11.22 5.90
N ALA A 89 -2.91 -10.00 5.38
CA ALA A 89 -3.40 -8.81 6.06
C ALA A 89 -4.94 -8.78 6.14
N ILE A 90 -5.47 -8.59 7.35
CA ILE A 90 -6.85 -8.12 7.54
C ILE A 90 -6.90 -6.64 7.13
N ALA A 91 -5.93 -5.86 7.61
CA ALA A 91 -5.66 -4.51 7.13
C ALA A 91 -4.19 -4.17 7.39
N ALA A 92 -3.56 -3.47 6.44
CA ALA A 92 -2.20 -2.97 6.60
C ALA A 92 -2.01 -1.64 5.88
N ALA A 93 -0.93 -0.94 6.21
CA ALA A 93 -0.59 0.34 5.59
C ALA A 93 0.92 0.45 5.31
N ALA A 94 1.25 0.89 4.09
CA ALA A 94 2.57 1.34 3.69
C ALA A 94 2.59 2.88 3.71
N ALA A 95 3.51 3.47 4.47
CA ALA A 95 3.68 4.93 4.55
C ALA A 95 5.09 5.33 4.13
N ILE A 96 5.19 6.38 3.30
CA ILE A 96 6.42 7.08 2.96
C ILE A 96 6.22 8.54 3.33
N VAL A 97 7.09 9.09 4.18
CA VAL A 97 6.97 10.47 4.66
C VAL A 97 8.27 11.23 4.50
N THR A 98 8.17 12.51 4.16
CA THR A 98 9.29 13.45 4.30
C THR A 98 8.95 14.51 5.33
N ARG A 99 9.98 15.12 5.92
CA ARG A 99 9.82 16.18 6.93
C ARG A 99 10.32 17.51 6.40
N SER A 100 9.59 18.56 6.75
CA SER A 100 10.09 19.93 6.72
C SER A 100 10.12 20.44 8.16
N ARG A 101 11.33 20.66 8.68
CA ARG A 101 11.56 20.91 10.12
C ARG A 101 10.93 19.79 10.97
N LYS A 102 9.86 20.11 11.72
CA LYS A 102 9.16 19.17 12.60
C LYS A 102 7.84 18.65 12.02
N SER A 103 7.45 19.10 10.82
CA SER A 103 6.15 18.78 10.22
C SER A 103 6.27 17.81 9.05
N ILE A 104 5.18 17.09 8.75
CA ILE A 104 5.03 16.28 7.54
C ILE A 104 5.06 17.21 6.32
N ALA A 105 6.03 17.02 5.42
CA ALA A 105 6.13 17.78 4.17
C ALA A 105 5.47 17.05 2.99
N SER A 106 5.61 15.72 2.96
CA SER A 106 4.88 14.86 2.02
C SER A 106 4.52 13.55 2.70
N LEU A 107 3.42 12.95 2.25
CA LEU A 107 2.91 11.66 2.70
C LEU A 107 2.41 10.88 1.48
N THR A 108 2.93 9.68 1.30
CA THR A 108 2.31 8.64 0.47
C THR A 108 1.80 7.56 1.41
N LEU A 109 0.52 7.21 1.30
CA LEU A 109 -0.12 6.16 2.10
C LEU A 109 -0.82 5.16 1.19
N ALA A 110 -0.49 3.87 1.29
CA ALA A 110 -1.15 2.80 0.57
C ALA A 110 -1.71 1.74 1.52
N LEU A 111 -2.91 1.24 1.25
CA LEU A 111 -3.65 0.32 2.14
C LEU A 111 -3.71 -1.08 1.52
N THR A 112 -3.59 -2.11 2.37
CA THR A 112 -3.72 -3.54 2.02
C THR A 112 -4.92 -4.15 2.73
N GLY A 113 -5.66 -5.04 2.08
CA GLY A 113 -6.72 -5.86 2.69
C GLY A 113 -8.03 -5.13 2.96
N VAL A 114 -8.09 -3.80 2.78
CA VAL A 114 -9.27 -3.02 3.17
C VAL A 114 -10.36 -3.04 2.10
N GLY A 115 -10.02 -2.74 0.85
CA GLY A 115 -10.97 -2.73 -0.26
C GLY A 115 -10.74 -3.86 -1.26
N GLU A 116 -11.43 -3.80 -2.39
CA GLU A 116 -11.34 -4.77 -3.50
C GLU A 116 -9.94 -4.90 -4.12
N LYS A 117 -9.05 -3.95 -3.86
CA LYS A 117 -7.63 -4.00 -4.22
C LYS A 117 -6.83 -3.10 -3.28
N ALA A 118 -5.51 -3.22 -3.31
CA ALA A 118 -4.67 -2.22 -2.71
C ALA A 118 -4.90 -0.85 -3.37
N TYR A 119 -4.89 0.21 -2.58
CA TYR A 119 -5.15 1.57 -3.07
C TYR A 119 -4.29 2.60 -2.34
N LEU A 120 -4.09 3.75 -2.99
CA LEU A 120 -3.48 4.93 -2.38
C LEU A 120 -4.58 5.72 -1.66
N ALA A 121 -4.39 5.99 -0.38
CA ALA A 121 -5.28 6.84 0.39
C ALA A 121 -4.80 8.29 0.31
N ASP A 122 -5.73 9.20 0.00
CA ASP A 122 -5.48 10.63 0.03
C ASP A 122 -5.72 11.18 1.44
N VAL A 123 -4.70 11.79 2.03
CA VAL A 123 -4.71 12.26 3.42
C VAL A 123 -4.07 13.67 3.50
N PRO A 124 -4.66 14.67 2.82
CA PRO A 124 -4.06 16.00 2.71
C PRO A 124 -3.97 16.71 4.06
N ASP A 125 -4.91 16.45 4.96
CA ASP A 125 -4.98 17.06 6.29
C ASP A 125 -3.83 16.66 7.23
N ALA A 126 -3.08 15.60 6.89
CA ALA A 126 -1.87 15.24 7.64
C ALA A 126 -0.68 16.14 7.26
N ILE A 127 -0.67 16.75 6.07
CA ILE A 127 0.43 17.59 5.59
C ILE A 127 0.51 18.88 6.42
N GLY A 128 1.72 19.27 6.82
CA GLY A 128 1.96 20.43 7.67
C GLY A 128 1.81 20.17 9.17
N THR A 129 1.15 19.09 9.57
CA THR A 129 1.03 18.67 10.98
C THR A 129 2.32 18.06 11.50
N HIS A 130 2.43 17.91 12.82
CA HIS A 130 3.55 17.21 13.46
C HIS A 130 3.42 15.68 13.42
N GLY A 131 2.30 15.14 12.92
CA GLY A 131 1.99 13.72 12.99
C GLY A 131 1.73 13.21 14.42
N ASP A 132 1.28 14.10 15.30
CA ASP A 132 0.79 13.73 16.63
C ASP A 132 -0.54 12.98 16.56
N ASP A 133 -0.92 12.36 17.68
CA ASP A 133 -2.07 11.47 17.72
C ASP A 133 -3.37 12.14 17.30
N ALA A 134 -3.62 13.38 17.76
CA ALA A 134 -4.86 14.11 17.48
C ALA A 134 -4.93 14.53 16.01
N ALA A 135 -3.84 15.02 15.44
CA ALA A 135 -3.77 15.38 14.02
C ALA A 135 -4.02 14.17 13.11
N LEU A 136 -3.41 13.01 13.43
CA LEU A 136 -3.59 11.80 12.64
C LEU A 136 -4.98 11.18 12.81
N ASP A 137 -5.57 11.23 14.00
CA ASP A 137 -6.94 10.74 14.21
C ASP A 137 -7.96 11.54 13.39
N ALA A 138 -7.80 12.86 13.31
CA ALA A 138 -8.63 13.70 12.46
C ALA A 138 -8.40 13.40 10.97
N ALA A 139 -7.14 13.41 10.52
CA ALA A 139 -6.79 13.25 9.10
C ALA A 139 -7.16 11.85 8.55
N LEU A 140 -7.11 10.80 9.37
CA LEU A 140 -7.39 9.42 8.94
C LEU A 140 -8.84 8.98 9.15
N SER A 141 -9.71 9.85 9.68
CA SER A 141 -11.10 9.49 10.00
C SER A 141 -11.85 8.85 8.82
N ALA A 142 -11.64 9.39 7.61
CA ALA A 142 -12.26 8.97 6.36
C ALA A 142 -11.36 8.13 5.43
N VAL A 143 -10.23 7.58 5.93
CA VAL A 143 -9.21 6.89 5.09
C VAL A 143 -9.74 5.66 4.32
N ALA A 144 -10.86 5.10 4.76
CA ALA A 144 -11.51 3.94 4.15
C ALA A 144 -12.77 4.31 3.36
N ASP A 145 -13.23 5.57 3.40
CA ASP A 145 -14.51 5.99 2.82
C ASP A 145 -14.45 6.10 1.29
N SER A 146 -13.24 6.16 0.73
CA SER A 146 -13.00 6.20 -0.72
C SER A 146 -13.13 4.84 -1.41
N VAL A 147 -13.36 3.75 -0.66
CA VAL A 147 -13.45 2.39 -1.19
C VAL A 147 -14.62 1.62 -0.60
N VAL A 148 -15.08 0.59 -1.31
CA VAL A 148 -15.96 -0.42 -0.72
C VAL A 148 -15.11 -1.32 0.18
N VAL A 149 -15.36 -1.25 1.48
CA VAL A 149 -14.61 -2.03 2.47
C VAL A 149 -15.10 -3.49 2.48
N ASN A 150 -14.16 -4.42 2.39
CA ASN A 150 -14.45 -5.85 2.38
C ASN A 150 -15.02 -6.32 3.72
N SER A 151 -15.82 -7.39 3.69
CA SER A 151 -16.28 -8.10 4.88
C SER A 151 -16.27 -9.59 4.62
N ASP A 152 -15.80 -10.37 5.60
CA ASP A 152 -15.73 -11.84 5.49
C ASP A 152 -15.77 -12.51 6.87
N VAL A 153 -15.47 -13.82 6.90
CA VAL A 153 -15.44 -14.64 8.12
C VAL A 153 -14.33 -14.25 9.10
N HIS A 154 -13.36 -13.44 8.69
CA HIS A 154 -12.23 -13.02 9.52
C HIS A 154 -12.41 -11.61 10.08
N ALA A 155 -13.14 -10.73 9.39
CA ALA A 155 -13.40 -9.38 9.84
C ALA A 155 -14.63 -8.77 9.17
N SER A 156 -15.44 -8.06 9.97
CA SER A 156 -16.49 -7.19 9.43
C SER A 156 -15.88 -5.97 8.73
N ALA A 157 -16.66 -5.32 7.87
CA ALA A 157 -16.25 -4.07 7.22
C ALA A 157 -15.90 -2.98 8.23
N GLU A 158 -16.67 -2.83 9.32
CA GLU A 158 -16.40 -1.83 10.35
C GLU A 158 -15.07 -2.11 11.06
N TYR A 159 -14.77 -3.38 11.35
CA TYR A 159 -13.52 -3.78 11.99
C TYR A 159 -12.32 -3.59 11.05
N ARG A 160 -12.44 -3.92 9.76
CA ARG A 160 -11.39 -3.64 8.75
C ARG A 160 -11.13 -2.15 8.62
N ALA A 161 -12.17 -1.33 8.52
CA ALA A 161 -12.04 0.12 8.44
C ALA A 161 -11.36 0.70 9.70
N HIS A 162 -11.71 0.18 10.88
CA HIS A 162 -11.02 0.55 12.12
C HIS A 162 -9.54 0.18 12.10
N LEU A 163 -9.19 -1.07 11.73
CA LEU A 163 -7.80 -1.51 11.65
C LEU A 163 -7.01 -0.75 10.58
N ALA A 164 -7.62 -0.35 9.47
CA ALA A 164 -7.02 0.48 8.44
C ALA A 164 -6.52 1.81 9.02
N ARG A 165 -7.35 2.50 9.81
CA ARG A 165 -6.98 3.75 10.50
C ARG A 165 -5.82 3.53 11.47
N VAL A 166 -5.89 2.47 12.28
CA VAL A 166 -4.83 2.16 13.26
C VAL A 166 -3.51 1.81 12.56
N ALA A 167 -3.55 1.01 11.49
CA ALA A 167 -2.37 0.65 10.71
C ALA A 167 -1.76 1.88 10.05
N ALA A 168 -2.57 2.73 9.42
CA ALA A 168 -2.14 3.98 8.80
C ALA A 168 -1.46 4.91 9.80
N LYS A 169 -2.10 5.15 10.96
CA LYS A 169 -1.53 5.99 12.03
C LYS A 169 -0.17 5.49 12.48
N ARG A 170 -0.06 4.19 12.79
CA ARG A 170 1.20 3.56 13.22
C ARG A 170 2.27 3.60 12.14
N ALA A 171 1.91 3.37 10.88
CA ALA A 171 2.83 3.42 9.75
C ALA A 171 3.39 4.85 9.59
N ILE A 172 2.53 5.87 9.62
CA ILE A 172 2.94 7.28 9.52
C ILE A 172 3.89 7.66 10.66
N GLN A 173 3.54 7.34 11.92
CA GLN A 173 4.37 7.65 13.07
C GLN A 173 5.73 6.93 13.04
N THR A 174 5.73 5.65 12.66
CA THR A 174 6.96 4.87 12.50
C THR A 174 7.85 5.44 11.38
N ALA A 175 7.24 5.81 10.26
CA ALA A 175 7.94 6.44 9.15
C ALA A 175 8.51 7.81 9.57
N LEU A 176 7.76 8.62 10.33
CA LEU A 176 8.23 9.91 10.85
C LEU A 176 9.45 9.78 11.76
N GLY A 177 9.51 8.72 12.58
CA GLY A 177 10.67 8.40 13.41
C GLY A 177 11.92 8.01 12.61
N ARG A 178 11.75 7.63 11.34
CA ARG A 178 12.82 7.23 10.41
C ARG A 178 13.20 8.32 9.41
N ALA A 179 12.44 9.42 9.35
CA ALA A 179 12.68 10.53 8.42
C ALA A 179 13.67 11.53 9.03
N GLY A 180 14.81 11.77 8.35
CA GLY A 180 15.87 12.67 8.82
C GLY A 180 17.16 12.60 8.02
#